data_AF-A0A7J4ID81-F1
#
_entry.id   AF-A0A7J4ID81-F1
#
_cell.length_a   1.000
_cell.length_b   1.000
_cell.length_c   1.000
_cell.angle_alpha   90.00
_cell.angle_beta   90.00
_cell.angle_gamma   90.00
#
_symmetry.space_group_name_H-M   'P 1'
#
loop_
_entity.id
_entity.type
_entity.pdbx_description
1 polymer ?
#
loop_
_entity_poly.entity_id
_entity_poly.type
_entity_poly.pdbx_seq_one_letter_code
_entity_poly.pdbx_strand_id
1 'polypeptide(L)'
;MPPHCDTRDGPVVKAAMKALETGNLNYVLIWIPEESEGEFRGIFEKALRARKAGGEAREVADDWFFENAIRLHRAGEGAPYTGMKPAGLSEGPVVPRAEKAIETGDPGETINFILETVEDDLARRFRHVMEKKTYDVDDVAAGREFIEAFIGWVVYAHNLFMSVTGAGGHGDEHGSTDGHGGHR
;
A
#
# COMPACT_ATOMS: atom_id res chain seq x y z
N MET A 1 1.21 2.44 -0.09
CA MET A 1 1.67 1.32 0.77
C MET A 1 0.70 0.15 0.66
N PRO A 2 1.15 -1.12 0.80
CA PRO A 2 0.24 -2.25 0.71
C PRO A 2 -0.89 -2.18 1.75
N PRO A 3 -2.12 -2.56 1.39
CA PRO A 3 -3.27 -2.54 2.27
C PRO A 3 -3.24 -3.69 3.28
N HIS A 4 -2.31 -3.69 4.24
CA HIS A 4 -2.34 -4.62 5.40
C HIS A 4 -1.34 -4.33 6.54
N CYS A 5 -0.51 -3.28 6.47
CA CYS A 5 0.52 -3.03 7.49
C CYS A 5 -0.03 -2.80 8.91
N ASP A 6 -1.33 -2.57 9.06
CA ASP A 6 -2.03 -2.37 10.33
C ASP A 6 -2.92 -3.54 10.78
N THR A 7 -2.85 -4.71 10.13
CA THR A 7 -3.57 -5.92 10.58
C THR A 7 -2.76 -6.74 11.57
N ARG A 8 -3.46 -7.49 12.44
CA ARG A 8 -2.84 -8.39 13.44
C ARG A 8 -1.94 -9.46 12.81
N ASP A 9 -2.21 -9.85 11.57
CA ASP A 9 -1.42 -10.81 10.79
C ASP A 9 -0.55 -10.15 9.71
N GLY A 10 -0.50 -8.82 9.70
CA GLY A 10 0.28 -8.01 8.77
C GLY A 10 1.78 -8.08 9.04
N PRO A 11 2.61 -7.56 8.11
CA PRO A 11 4.06 -7.68 8.14
C PRO A 11 4.67 -6.98 9.36
N VAL A 12 4.14 -5.82 9.77
CA VAL A 12 4.62 -5.08 10.95
C VAL A 12 4.43 -5.90 12.22
N VAL A 13 3.26 -6.53 12.38
CA VAL A 13 2.98 -7.36 13.55
C VAL A 13 3.78 -8.65 13.52
N LYS A 14 3.92 -9.31 12.36
CA LYS A 14 4.82 -10.48 12.20
C LYS A 14 6.26 -10.17 12.61
N ALA A 15 6.77 -9.00 12.20
CA ALA A 15 8.09 -8.52 12.62
C ALA A 15 8.17 -8.25 14.12
N ALA A 16 7.14 -7.62 14.69
CA ALA A 16 7.02 -7.34 16.12
C ALA A 16 6.95 -8.62 16.98
N MET A 17 6.19 -9.63 16.54
CA MET A 17 6.13 -10.95 17.17
C MET A 17 7.52 -11.58 17.23
N LYS A 18 8.24 -11.60 16.09
CA LYS A 18 9.61 -12.12 16.01
C LYS A 18 10.56 -11.37 16.94
N ALA A 19 10.41 -10.06 17.07
CA ALA A 19 11.20 -9.25 17.99
C ALA A 19 10.97 -9.65 19.45
N LEU A 20 9.70 -9.83 19.87
CA LEU A 20 9.36 -10.26 21.24
C LEU A 20 9.80 -11.70 21.53
N GLU A 21 9.72 -12.60 20.54
CA GLU A 21 10.12 -14.00 20.68
C GLU A 21 11.63 -14.16 20.82
N THR A 22 12.40 -13.40 20.04
CA THR A 22 13.87 -13.48 20.03
C THR A 22 14.52 -12.53 21.03
N GLY A 23 13.77 -11.57 21.57
CA GLY A 23 14.33 -10.48 22.37
C GLY A 23 15.15 -9.48 21.54
N ASN A 24 15.07 -9.51 20.22
CA ASN A 24 15.81 -8.64 19.32
C ASN A 24 14.90 -7.63 18.61
N LEU A 25 14.94 -6.38 19.07
CA LEU A 25 14.14 -5.28 18.55
C LEU A 25 14.41 -4.95 17.07
N ASN A 26 15.60 -5.30 16.55
CA ASN A 26 16.00 -4.95 15.19
C ASN A 26 15.12 -5.60 14.12
N TYR A 27 14.41 -6.70 14.43
CA TYR A 27 13.47 -7.31 13.49
C TYR A 27 12.32 -6.38 13.08
N VAL A 28 11.91 -5.48 13.98
CA VAL A 28 10.80 -4.56 13.73
C VAL A 28 11.25 -3.11 13.55
N LEU A 29 12.43 -2.71 14.03
CA LEU A 29 12.92 -1.32 13.86
C LEU A 29 13.02 -0.87 12.42
N ILE A 30 13.28 -1.78 11.46
CA ILE A 30 13.32 -1.45 10.03
C ILE A 30 11.97 -0.96 9.48
N TRP A 31 10.88 -1.14 10.23
CA TRP A 31 9.54 -0.67 9.89
C TRP A 31 9.20 0.66 10.58
N ILE A 32 10.05 1.15 11.47
CA ILE A 32 9.78 2.30 12.33
C ILE A 32 10.64 3.48 11.87
N PRO A 33 10.09 4.71 11.84
CA PRO A 33 10.89 5.90 11.53
C PRO A 33 12.05 6.07 12.51
N GLU A 34 13.19 6.54 12.01
CA GLU A 34 14.42 6.70 12.79
C GLU A 34 14.19 7.59 14.01
N GLU A 35 13.44 8.68 13.85
CA GLU A 35 13.09 9.61 14.92
C GLU A 35 12.25 8.97 16.04
N SER A 36 11.58 7.85 15.76
CA SER A 36 10.73 7.11 16.70
C SER A 36 11.44 5.94 17.37
N GLU A 37 12.69 5.62 16.99
CA GLU A 37 13.44 4.48 17.53
C GLU A 37 13.57 4.54 19.06
N GLY A 38 13.88 5.71 19.62
CA GLY A 38 14.07 5.89 21.05
C GLY A 38 12.80 5.59 21.86
N GLU A 39 11.66 6.06 21.39
CA GLU A 39 10.35 5.76 21.97
C GLU A 39 10.07 4.26 21.91
N PHE A 40 10.27 3.67 20.73
CA PHE A 40 9.92 2.28 20.50
C PHE A 40 10.79 1.29 21.28
N ARG A 41 12.06 1.63 21.51
CA ARG A 41 12.96 0.87 22.40
C ARG A 41 12.44 0.83 23.82
N GLY A 42 11.97 1.97 24.35
CA GLY A 42 11.35 2.03 25.68
C GLY A 42 10.07 1.21 25.79
N ILE A 43 9.28 1.17 24.71
CA ILE A 43 8.06 0.35 24.59
C ILE A 43 8.42 -1.14 24.60
N PHE A 44 9.41 -1.55 23.80
CA PHE A 44 9.89 -2.93 23.73
C PHE A 44 10.35 -3.48 25.09
N GLU A 45 11.17 -2.72 25.80
CA GLU A 45 11.65 -3.14 27.11
C GLU A 45 10.52 -3.28 28.14
N LYS A 46 9.52 -2.39 28.11
CA LYS A 46 8.33 -2.50 28.96
C LYS A 46 7.52 -3.75 28.62
N ALA A 47 7.28 -4.01 27.34
CA ALA A 47 6.56 -5.19 26.88
C ALA A 47 7.25 -6.48 27.33
N LEU A 48 8.57 -6.58 27.16
CA LEU A 48 9.35 -7.74 27.62
C LEU A 48 9.26 -7.97 29.13
N ARG A 49 9.23 -6.91 29.94
CA ARG A 49 9.06 -7.04 31.40
C ARG A 49 7.66 -7.51 31.77
N ALA A 50 6.62 -6.91 31.20
CA ALA A 50 5.24 -7.28 31.46
C ALA A 50 4.94 -8.73 31.03
N ARG A 51 5.46 -9.14 29.86
CA ARG A 51 5.37 -10.51 29.33
C ARG A 51 5.77 -11.61 30.32
N LYS A 52 6.72 -11.34 31.21
CA LYS A 52 7.23 -12.32 32.19
C LYS A 52 6.16 -12.80 33.18
N ALA A 53 5.09 -12.03 33.36
CA ALA A 53 3.97 -12.44 34.20
C ALA A 53 3.16 -13.62 33.61
N GLY A 54 3.26 -13.89 32.30
CA GLY A 54 2.59 -15.00 31.64
C GLY A 54 1.06 -14.83 31.53
N GLY A 55 0.38 -15.85 31.00
CA GLY A 55 -1.08 -15.85 30.81
C GLY A 55 -1.59 -14.60 30.06
N GLU A 56 -2.72 -14.07 30.51
CA GLU A 56 -3.34 -12.86 29.95
C GLU A 56 -2.42 -11.65 29.97
N ALA A 57 -1.53 -11.53 30.96
CA ALA A 57 -0.59 -10.40 31.04
C ALA A 57 0.42 -10.43 29.89
N ARG A 58 0.77 -11.61 29.37
CA ARG A 58 1.59 -11.74 28.17
C ARG A 58 0.82 -11.28 26.93
N GLU A 59 -0.43 -11.70 26.78
CA GLU A 59 -1.27 -11.31 25.64
C GLU A 59 -1.51 -9.80 25.59
N VAL A 60 -1.80 -9.17 26.74
CA VAL A 60 -1.95 -7.71 26.84
C VAL A 60 -0.64 -6.98 26.51
N ALA A 61 0.50 -7.50 26.97
CA ALA A 61 1.80 -6.91 26.65
C ALA A 61 2.15 -7.02 25.15
N ASP A 62 1.75 -8.12 24.51
CA ASP A 62 1.93 -8.36 23.08
C ASP A 62 1.11 -7.39 22.24
N ASP A 63 -0.19 -7.35 22.51
CA ASP A 63 -1.11 -6.49 21.77
C ASP A 63 -0.73 -5.03 21.92
N TRP A 64 -0.37 -4.60 23.14
CA TRP A 64 0.13 -3.24 23.36
C TRP A 64 1.42 -2.94 22.58
N PHE A 65 2.34 -3.91 22.45
CA PHE A 65 3.54 -3.75 21.64
C PHE A 65 3.19 -3.64 20.14
N PHE A 66 2.30 -4.49 19.64
CA PHE A 66 1.87 -4.51 18.25
C PHE A 66 1.15 -3.23 17.85
N GLU A 67 0.23 -2.75 18.68
CA GLU A 67 -0.48 -1.49 18.47
C GLU A 67 0.47 -0.30 18.38
N ASN A 68 1.52 -0.28 19.21
CA ASN A 68 2.53 0.79 19.15
C ASN A 68 3.44 0.67 17.92
N ALA A 69 3.81 -0.56 17.51
CA ALA A 69 4.56 -0.77 16.28
C ALA A 69 3.78 -0.23 15.07
N ILE A 70 2.48 -0.55 14.98
CA ILE A 70 1.58 -0.04 13.96
C ILE A 70 1.47 1.49 14.06
N ARG A 71 1.19 2.05 15.24
CA ARG A 71 1.03 3.49 15.42
C ARG A 71 2.25 4.27 14.90
N LEU A 72 3.45 3.83 15.25
CA LEU A 72 4.69 4.48 14.83
C LEU A 72 4.99 4.27 13.35
N HIS A 73 4.76 3.06 12.82
CA HIS A 73 4.87 2.79 11.38
C HIS A 73 3.95 3.71 10.56
N ARG A 74 2.65 3.77 10.92
CA ARG A 74 1.64 4.62 10.27
C ARG A 74 2.00 6.10 10.35
N ALA A 75 2.51 6.56 11.49
CA ALA A 75 2.98 7.93 11.63
C ALA A 75 4.11 8.26 10.65
N GLY A 76 5.04 7.32 10.42
CA GLY A 76 6.08 7.41 9.40
C GLY A 76 5.56 7.54 7.97
N GLU A 77 4.37 7.00 7.70
CA GLU A 77 3.69 7.16 6.41
C GLU A 77 2.91 8.48 6.29
N GLY A 78 2.93 9.33 7.32
CA GLY A 78 2.04 10.49 7.41
C GLY A 78 0.56 10.11 7.58
N ALA A 79 0.27 8.88 8.03
CA ALA A 79 -1.08 8.38 8.17
C ALA A 79 -1.53 8.28 9.65
N PRO A 80 -2.82 8.53 9.94
CA PRO A 80 -3.33 8.40 11.30
C PRO A 80 -3.35 6.92 11.73
N TYR A 81 -3.16 6.71 13.03
CA TYR A 81 -3.41 5.43 13.67
C TYR A 81 -4.92 5.25 13.92
N THR A 82 -5.49 4.17 13.41
CA THR A 82 -6.93 3.87 13.52
C THR A 82 -7.21 2.58 14.30
N GLY A 83 -6.26 2.13 15.11
CA GLY A 83 -6.33 0.83 15.78
C GLY A 83 -5.63 -0.29 14.99
N MET A 84 -5.27 -1.37 15.69
CA MET A 84 -4.86 -2.62 15.04
C MET A 84 -6.10 -3.33 14.48
N LYS A 85 -6.09 -3.62 13.18
CA LYS A 85 -7.18 -4.31 12.49
C LYS A 85 -7.15 -5.82 12.79
N PRO A 86 -8.32 -6.50 12.73
CA PRO A 86 -8.38 -7.95 12.89
C PRO A 86 -7.55 -8.68 11.82
N ALA A 87 -7.14 -9.91 12.14
CA ALA A 87 -6.51 -10.79 11.17
C ALA A 87 -7.51 -11.25 10.08
N GLY A 88 -7.00 -11.66 8.92
CA GLY A 88 -7.80 -12.22 7.84
C GLY A 88 -8.54 -11.20 6.98
N LEU A 89 -8.19 -9.91 7.08
CA LEU A 89 -8.68 -8.91 6.12
C LEU A 89 -8.04 -9.15 4.74
N SER A 90 -8.82 -8.97 3.68
CA SER A 90 -8.29 -9.11 2.32
C SER A 90 -7.40 -7.93 1.96
N GLU A 91 -6.18 -8.24 1.55
CA GLU A 91 -5.20 -7.34 0.94
C GLU A 91 -5.34 -7.22 -0.59
N GLY A 92 -6.40 -7.81 -1.15
CA GLY A 92 -6.59 -7.94 -2.60
C GLY A 92 -5.70 -9.02 -3.23
N PRO A 93 -5.86 -9.25 -4.55
CA PRO A 93 -5.19 -10.38 -5.21
C PRO A 93 -3.73 -10.11 -5.58
N VAL A 94 -3.32 -8.85 -5.71
CA VAL A 94 -1.98 -8.50 -6.20
C VAL A 94 -0.91 -8.51 -5.11
N VAL A 95 -1.27 -8.11 -3.88
CA VAL A 95 -0.34 -8.04 -2.74
C VAL A 95 0.30 -9.39 -2.40
N PRO A 96 -0.43 -10.52 -2.26
CA PRO A 96 0.20 -11.78 -1.87
C PRO A 96 1.10 -12.32 -2.99
N ARG A 97 0.78 -12.00 -4.25
CA ARG A 97 1.63 -12.34 -5.41
C ARG A 97 2.92 -11.53 -5.40
N ALA A 98 2.84 -10.24 -5.08
CA ALA A 98 4.00 -9.37 -4.98
C ALA A 98 4.92 -9.76 -3.82
N GLU A 99 4.36 -10.09 -2.66
CA GLU A 99 5.14 -10.58 -1.52
C GLU A 99 5.84 -11.90 -1.83
N LYS A 100 5.13 -12.84 -2.44
CA LYS A 100 5.72 -14.11 -2.90
C LYS A 100 6.83 -13.87 -3.92
N ALA A 101 6.66 -12.93 -4.84
CA ALA A 101 7.69 -12.58 -5.81
C ALA A 101 8.98 -12.07 -5.15
N ILE A 102 8.86 -11.29 -4.06
CA ILE A 102 10.01 -10.83 -3.28
C ILE A 102 10.67 -12.01 -2.56
N GLU A 103 9.88 -12.92 -1.99
CA GLU A 103 10.38 -14.11 -1.30
C GLU A 103 11.13 -15.06 -2.24
N THR A 104 10.59 -15.31 -3.44
CA THR A 104 11.17 -16.24 -4.42
C THR A 104 12.22 -15.60 -5.34
N GLY A 105 12.26 -14.27 -5.40
CA GLY A 105 13.05 -13.53 -6.38
C GLY A 105 12.52 -13.62 -7.82
N ASP A 106 11.26 -14.02 -8.00
CA ASP A 106 10.62 -14.18 -9.32
C ASP A 106 9.33 -13.32 -9.43
N PRO A 107 9.34 -12.24 -10.23
CA PRO A 107 8.18 -11.37 -10.41
C PRO A 107 7.12 -11.90 -11.39
N GLY A 108 7.35 -13.04 -12.05
CA GLY A 108 6.55 -13.52 -13.18
C GLY A 108 5.05 -13.63 -12.89
N GLU A 109 4.67 -14.24 -11.77
CA GLU A 109 3.24 -14.38 -11.39
C GLU A 109 2.56 -13.02 -11.19
N THR A 110 3.25 -12.06 -10.57
CA THR A 110 2.70 -10.71 -10.33
C THR A 110 2.52 -9.96 -11.64
N ILE A 111 3.52 -10.00 -12.52
CA ILE A 111 3.49 -9.31 -13.82
C ILE A 111 2.36 -9.88 -14.67
N ASN A 112 2.29 -11.20 -14.83
CA ASN A 112 1.28 -11.84 -15.67
C ASN A 112 -0.13 -11.54 -15.18
N PHE A 113 -0.37 -11.64 -13.87
CA PHE A 113 -1.67 -11.34 -13.28
C PHE A 113 -2.12 -9.90 -13.57
N ILE A 114 -1.22 -8.92 -13.48
CA ILE A 114 -1.52 -7.52 -13.80
C ILE A 114 -1.82 -7.36 -15.29
N LEU A 115 -1.00 -7.95 -16.17
CA LEU A 115 -1.20 -7.86 -17.62
C LEU A 115 -2.55 -8.44 -18.05
N GLU A 116 -2.88 -9.64 -17.60
CA GLU A 116 -4.17 -10.29 -17.89
C GLU A 116 -5.34 -9.45 -17.37
N THR A 117 -5.25 -8.94 -16.13
CA THR A 117 -6.30 -8.09 -15.55
C THR A 117 -6.51 -6.81 -16.37
N VAL A 118 -5.42 -6.18 -16.81
CA VAL A 118 -5.47 -4.97 -17.63
C VAL A 118 -6.04 -5.27 -19.02
N GLU A 119 -5.58 -6.33 -19.67
CA GLU A 119 -6.04 -6.75 -20.99
C GLU A 119 -7.55 -7.04 -20.99
N ASP A 120 -8.03 -7.78 -20.01
CA ASP A 120 -9.45 -8.12 -19.87
C ASP A 120 -10.33 -6.88 -19.67
N ASP A 121 -9.93 -5.97 -18.77
CA ASP A 121 -10.69 -4.73 -18.53
C ASP A 121 -10.68 -3.82 -19.76
N LEU A 122 -9.54 -3.71 -20.43
CA LEU A 122 -9.38 -2.97 -21.67
C LEU A 122 -10.30 -3.54 -22.76
N ALA A 123 -10.21 -4.85 -23.03
CA ALA A 123 -11.03 -5.51 -24.04
C ALA A 123 -12.53 -5.37 -23.74
N ARG A 124 -12.94 -5.47 -22.47
CA ARG A 124 -14.35 -5.32 -22.05
C ARG A 124 -14.89 -3.92 -22.36
N ARG A 125 -14.15 -2.88 -21.99
CA ARG A 125 -14.58 -1.49 -22.24
C ARG A 125 -14.58 -1.18 -23.74
N PHE A 126 -13.61 -1.67 -24.51
CA PHE A 126 -13.61 -1.51 -25.96
C PHE A 126 -14.82 -2.17 -26.63
N ARG A 127 -15.19 -3.39 -26.22
CA ARG A 127 -16.41 -4.05 -26.70
C ARG A 127 -17.65 -3.19 -26.46
N HIS A 128 -17.76 -2.57 -25.29
CA HIS A 128 -18.87 -1.65 -25.00
C HIS A 128 -18.94 -0.46 -25.98
N VAL A 129 -17.79 0.12 -26.34
CA VAL A 129 -17.75 1.16 -27.39
C VAL A 129 -18.24 0.62 -28.73
N MET A 130 -17.81 -0.59 -29.11
CA MET A 130 -18.19 -1.20 -30.39
C MET A 130 -19.69 -1.55 -30.45
N GLU A 131 -20.29 -1.97 -29.33
CA GLU A 131 -21.74 -2.20 -29.22
C GLU A 131 -22.56 -0.94 -29.49
N LYS A 132 -22.06 0.23 -29.06
CA LYS A 132 -22.73 1.53 -29.24
C LYS A 132 -22.38 2.23 -30.56
N LYS A 133 -21.30 1.82 -31.23
CA LYS A 133 -20.78 2.48 -32.43
C LYS A 133 -21.76 2.52 -33.60
N THR A 134 -22.63 1.52 -33.70
CA THR A 134 -23.66 1.47 -34.73
C THR A 134 -24.95 2.05 -34.18
N TYR A 135 -25.31 3.24 -34.64
CA TYR A 135 -26.54 3.94 -34.31
C TYR A 135 -27.11 4.63 -35.54
N ASP A 136 -28.39 4.97 -35.52
CA ASP A 136 -29.03 5.80 -36.54
C ASP A 136 -28.59 7.26 -36.34
N VAL A 137 -28.14 7.93 -37.40
CA VAL A 137 -27.71 9.34 -37.32
C VAL A 137 -28.83 10.28 -36.89
N ASP A 138 -30.09 9.90 -37.16
CA ASP A 138 -31.26 10.66 -36.73
C ASP A 138 -31.64 10.38 -35.26
N ASP A 139 -31.08 9.32 -34.65
CA ASP A 139 -31.18 9.05 -33.22
C ASP A 139 -30.00 9.68 -32.45
N VAL A 140 -30.16 10.97 -32.17
CA VAL A 140 -29.18 11.75 -31.40
C VAL A 140 -28.95 11.20 -30.00
N ALA A 141 -29.94 10.53 -29.38
CA ALA A 141 -29.76 9.95 -28.06
C ALA A 141 -28.81 8.75 -28.10
N ALA A 142 -29.01 7.83 -29.04
CA ALA A 142 -28.09 6.72 -29.28
C ALA A 142 -26.68 7.21 -29.66
N GLY A 143 -26.58 8.26 -30.48
CA GLY A 143 -25.30 8.89 -30.80
C GLY A 143 -24.57 9.45 -29.57
N ARG A 144 -25.29 10.02 -28.61
CA ARG A 144 -24.70 10.50 -27.34
C ARG A 144 -24.18 9.35 -26.47
N GLU A 145 -24.89 8.23 -26.40
CA GLU A 145 -24.42 7.04 -25.69
C GLU A 145 -23.12 6.50 -26.30
N PHE A 146 -22.99 6.51 -27.63
CA PHE A 146 -21.74 6.16 -28.29
C PHE A 146 -20.60 7.11 -27.91
N ILE A 147 -20.83 8.42 -27.95
CA ILE A 147 -19.80 9.41 -27.63
C ILE A 147 -19.36 9.29 -26.16
N GLU A 148 -20.29 9.04 -25.24
CA GLU A 148 -19.95 8.77 -23.83
C GLU A 148 -19.05 7.54 -23.69
N ALA A 149 -19.41 6.42 -24.31
CA ALA A 149 -18.59 5.21 -24.31
C ALA A 149 -17.21 5.45 -24.96
N PHE A 150 -17.16 6.16 -26.09
CA PHE A 150 -15.94 6.51 -26.80
C PHE A 150 -14.99 7.36 -25.94
N ILE A 151 -15.48 8.45 -25.35
CA ILE A 151 -14.68 9.33 -24.49
C ILE A 151 -14.21 8.56 -23.26
N GLY A 152 -15.11 7.80 -22.61
CA GLY A 152 -14.78 6.98 -21.45
C GLY A 152 -13.66 5.99 -21.73
N TRP A 153 -13.66 5.36 -22.90
CA TRP A 153 -12.60 4.45 -23.33
C TRP A 153 -11.26 5.16 -23.58
N VAL A 154 -11.27 6.25 -24.35
CA VAL A 154 -10.06 6.99 -24.71
C VAL A 154 -9.38 7.58 -23.47
N VAL A 155 -10.16 8.24 -22.60
CA VAL A 155 -9.64 8.84 -21.36
C VAL A 155 -9.10 7.76 -20.41
N TYR A 156 -9.80 6.63 -20.28
CA TYR A 156 -9.33 5.53 -19.43
C TYR A 156 -7.99 4.96 -19.91
N ALA A 157 -7.88 4.64 -21.21
CA ALA A 157 -6.64 4.11 -21.79
C ALA A 157 -5.47 5.09 -21.64
N HIS A 158 -5.73 6.40 -21.83
CA HIS A 158 -4.74 7.44 -21.59
C HIS A 158 -4.28 7.47 -20.13
N ASN A 159 -5.21 7.53 -19.17
CA ASN A 159 -4.87 7.60 -17.75
C ASN A 159 -4.13 6.35 -17.25
N LEU A 160 -4.49 5.17 -17.76
CA LEU A 160 -3.76 3.93 -17.49
C LEU A 160 -2.30 4.02 -17.99
N PHE A 161 -2.10 4.46 -19.25
CA PHE A 161 -0.76 4.66 -19.80
C PHE A 161 0.07 5.66 -18.97
N MET A 162 -0.53 6.79 -18.58
CA MET A 162 0.13 7.81 -17.77
C MET A 162 0.48 7.30 -16.36
N SER A 163 -0.38 6.47 -15.77
CA SER A 163 -0.14 5.86 -14.45
C SER A 163 1.02 4.86 -14.49
N VAL A 164 1.17 4.12 -15.60
CA VAL A 164 2.26 3.14 -15.78
C VAL A 164 3.58 3.82 -16.16
N THR A 165 3.54 4.86 -17.00
CA THR A 165 4.75 5.55 -17.49
C THR A 165 5.24 6.67 -16.60
N GLY A 166 4.50 7.03 -15.54
CA GLY A 166 4.82 8.12 -14.64
C GLY A 166 4.68 9.52 -15.27
N ALA A 167 4.22 9.61 -16.52
CA ALA A 167 4.11 10.88 -17.23
C ALA A 167 2.96 11.78 -16.71
N GLY A 168 2.10 11.27 -15.83
CA GLY A 168 0.92 11.97 -15.28
C GLY A 168 1.01 12.41 -13.82
N GLY A 169 2.13 12.23 -13.12
CA GLY A 169 2.30 12.57 -11.70
C GLY A 169 3.34 13.65 -11.47
N HIS A 170 2.97 14.66 -10.66
CA HIS A 170 3.79 15.79 -10.22
C HIS A 170 5.26 15.44 -9.99
N GLY A 171 6.14 16.06 -10.79
CA GLY A 171 7.55 16.15 -10.43
C GLY A 171 7.66 16.83 -9.08
N ASP A 172 8.40 16.19 -8.17
CA ASP A 172 8.88 16.81 -6.94
C ASP A 172 9.69 18.06 -7.32
N GLU A 173 9.05 19.23 -7.34
CA GLU A 173 9.73 20.50 -7.16
C GLU A 173 10.19 20.58 -5.71
N HIS A 174 11.25 19.82 -5.39
CA HIS A 174 12.14 20.19 -4.31
C HIS A 174 12.83 21.49 -4.74
N GLY A 175 12.23 22.61 -4.34
CA GLY A 175 12.89 23.91 -4.35
C GLY A 175 14.15 23.86 -3.51
N SER A 176 15.30 23.64 -4.16
CA SER A 176 16.60 23.99 -3.62
C SER A 176 16.72 25.51 -3.60
N THR A 177 16.26 26.15 -2.54
CA THR A 177 16.84 27.43 -2.11
C THR A 177 18.01 27.12 -1.18
N ASP A 178 19.12 26.66 -1.77
CA ASP A 178 20.40 26.68 -1.08
C ASP A 178 21.08 28.02 -1.36
N GLY A 179 21.28 28.75 -0.27
CA GLY A 179 22.09 29.95 -0.25
C GLY A 179 23.57 29.65 -0.48
N HIS A 180 24.16 30.43 -1.38
CA HIS A 180 25.56 30.83 -1.36
C HIS A 180 25.54 32.34 -1.65
N GLY A 181 26.10 33.25 -0.86
CA GLY A 181 27.24 33.18 0.04
C GLY A 181 28.28 34.20 -0.43
N GLY A 182 28.65 35.16 0.42
CA GLY A 182 30.00 35.73 0.42
C GLY A 182 30.20 37.20 0.04
N HIS A 183 30.65 37.95 1.06
CA HIS A 183 31.78 38.89 1.04
C HIS A 183 31.77 40.11 0.11
N ARG A 184 31.51 41.30 0.69
CA ARG A 184 32.54 42.26 1.14
C ARG A 184 31.90 43.38 1.96
#